data_AF-A0A7W0MBL3-F1
#
_entry.id   AF-A0A7W0MBL3-F1
#
_cell.length_a   1.000
_cell.length_b   1.000
_cell.length_c   1.000
_cell.angle_alpha   90.00
_cell.angle_beta   90.00
_cell.angle_gamma   90.00
#
_symmetry.space_group_name_H-M   'P 1'
#
loop_
_entity.id
_entity.type
_entity.pdbx_description
1 polymer ?
#
loop_
_entity_poly.entity_id
_entity_poly.type
_entity_poly.pdbx_seq_one_letter_code
_entity_poly.pdbx_strand_id
1 'polypeptide(L)'
;MSIDPQNIELDARQRADLAALAERVGKPWTAVFSEALEAYRHKAAANGHADESVLEAASRLGLVGCVRSGIPDLTTNPIHMEGFGSDDR
;
A
#
# COMPACT_ATOMS: atom_id res chain seq x y z
N MET A 1 -21.89 -12.80 6.82
CA MET A 1 -23.13 -12.21 6.23
C MET A 1 -22.93 -12.21 4.72
N SER A 2 -23.78 -12.89 3.96
CA SER A 2 -23.70 -12.89 2.49
C SER A 2 -24.50 -11.69 1.98
N ILE A 3 -23.83 -10.68 1.44
CA ILE A 3 -24.50 -9.54 0.81
C ILE A 3 -24.80 -9.93 -0.64
N ASP A 4 -26.06 -9.81 -1.04
CA ASP A 4 -26.45 -10.04 -2.44
C ASP A 4 -25.96 -8.86 -3.31
N PRO A 5 -25.12 -9.10 -4.33
CA PRO A 5 -24.60 -8.04 -5.19
C PRO A 5 -25.69 -7.31 -5.99
N GLN A 6 -26.85 -7.92 -6.21
CA GLN A 6 -27.97 -7.27 -6.89
C GLN A 6 -28.70 -6.24 -6.02
N ASN A 7 -28.44 -6.24 -4.72
CA ASN A 7 -29.09 -5.36 -3.74
C ASN A 7 -28.21 -4.17 -3.32
N ILE A 8 -27.08 -3.95 -4.00
CA ILE A 8 -26.17 -2.84 -3.72
C ILE A 8 -26.68 -1.60 -4.47
N GLU A 9 -27.49 -0.80 -3.79
CA GLU A 9 -27.94 0.49 -4.30
C GLU A 9 -27.00 1.61 -3.86
N LEU A 10 -26.59 2.46 -4.81
CA LEU A 10 -25.86 3.68 -4.50
C LEU A 10 -26.84 4.79 -4.09
N ASP A 11 -26.56 5.43 -2.95
CA ASP A 11 -27.34 6.57 -2.51
C ASP A 11 -27.14 7.79 -3.44
N ALA A 12 -28.00 8.81 -3.26
CA ALA A 12 -27.95 10.01 -4.10
C ALA A 12 -26.61 10.77 -4.00
N ARG A 13 -25.97 10.75 -2.83
CA ARG A 13 -24.69 11.43 -2.60
C ARG A 13 -23.56 10.66 -3.27
N GLN A 14 -23.52 9.34 -3.12
CA GLN A 14 -22.53 8.47 -3.76
C GLN A 14 -22.57 8.60 -5.28
N ARG A 15 -23.77 8.68 -5.87
CA ARG A 15 -23.93 8.93 -7.31
C ARG A 15 -23.39 10.30 -7.74
N ALA A 16 -23.67 11.35 -6.97
CA ALA A 16 -23.16 12.69 -7.24
C ALA A 16 -21.63 12.75 -7.13
N ASP A 17 -21.06 12.13 -6.10
CA ASP A 17 -19.61 12.05 -5.89
C ASP A 17 -18.94 11.30 -7.05
N LEU A 18 -19.51 10.17 -7.50
CA LEU A 18 -18.99 9.40 -8.63
C LEU A 18 -19.02 10.19 -9.94
N ALA A 19 -20.11 10.92 -10.20
CA ALA A 19 -20.26 11.75 -11.39
C ALA A 19 -19.24 12.90 -11.39
N ALA A 20 -19.08 13.60 -10.27
CA ALA A 20 -18.06 14.65 -10.13
C ALA A 20 -16.64 14.12 -10.35
N LEU A 21 -16.36 12.90 -9.87
CA LEU A 21 -15.06 12.26 -10.04
C LEU A 21 -14.82 11.84 -11.50
N ALA A 22 -15.85 11.34 -12.18
CA ALA A 22 -15.81 10.99 -13.60
C ALA A 22 -15.52 12.21 -14.49
N GLU A 23 -16.22 13.32 -14.26
CA GLU A 23 -15.99 14.60 -14.94
C GLU A 23 -14.56 15.10 -14.74
N ARG A 24 -14.06 15.09 -13.50
CA ARG A 24 -12.70 15.55 -13.17
C ARG A 24 -11.61 14.73 -13.85
N VAL A 25 -11.83 13.42 -14.00
CA VAL A 25 -10.84 12.49 -14.58
C VAL A 25 -11.01 12.36 -16.10
N GLY A 26 -12.13 12.83 -16.66
CA GLY A 26 -12.43 12.71 -18.09
C GLY A 26 -12.70 11.27 -18.53
N LYS A 27 -13.18 10.41 -17.62
CA LYS A 27 -13.46 8.99 -17.85
C LYS A 27 -14.93 8.69 -17.59
N PRO A 28 -15.52 7.66 -18.23
CA PRO A 28 -16.86 7.21 -17.88
C PRO A 28 -16.92 6.71 -16.43
N TRP A 29 -18.06 6.93 -15.77
CA TRP A 29 -18.26 6.60 -14.35
C TRP A 29 -18.01 5.11 -14.04
N THR A 30 -18.31 4.21 -14.99
CA THR A 30 -18.08 2.76 -14.85
C THR A 30 -16.60 2.41 -14.76
N ALA A 31 -15.75 3.09 -15.52
CA ALA A 31 -14.30 2.90 -15.48
C ALA A 31 -13.73 3.40 -14.15
N VAL A 32 -14.17 4.60 -13.71
CA VAL A 32 -13.78 5.17 -12.41
C VAL A 32 -14.19 4.27 -11.25
N PHE A 33 -15.41 3.72 -11.29
CA PHE A 33 -15.90 2.81 -10.28
C PHE A 33 -15.11 1.50 -10.23
N SER A 34 -14.81 0.93 -11.41
CA SER A 34 -14.01 -0.30 -11.51
C SER A 34 -12.59 -0.10 -10.98
N GLU A 35 -11.92 1.00 -11.37
CA GLU A 35 -10.60 1.37 -10.85
C GLU A 35 -10.61 1.59 -9.34
N ALA A 36 -11.66 2.22 -8.79
CA ALA A 36 -11.81 2.42 -7.35
C ALA A 36 -11.99 1.08 -6.60
N LEU A 37 -12.76 0.15 -7.15
CA LEU A 37 -12.92 -1.20 -6.58
C LEU A 37 -11.61 -2.00 -6.63
N GLU A 38 -10.86 -1.93 -7.72
CA GLU A 38 -9.54 -2.58 -7.82
C GLU A 38 -8.56 -1.99 -6.80
N ALA A 39 -8.48 -0.67 -6.71
CA ALA A 39 -7.65 -0.01 -5.71
C ALA A 39 -8.02 -0.40 -4.28
N TYR A 40 -9.33 -0.52 -3.99
CA TYR A 40 -9.81 -0.99 -2.69
C TYR A 40 -9.43 -2.45 -2.44
N ARG A 41 -9.57 -3.34 -3.43
CA ARG A 41 -9.15 -4.75 -3.31
C ARG A 41 -7.67 -4.89 -3.02
N HIS A 42 -6.82 -4.12 -3.70
CA HIS A 42 -5.39 -4.10 -3.43
C HIS A 42 -5.08 -3.64 -2.00
N LYS A 43 -5.74 -2.58 -1.52
CA LYS A 43 -5.60 -2.12 -0.13
C LYS A 43 -6.16 -3.11 0.89
N ALA A 44 -7.30 -3.72 0.61
CA ALA A 44 -7.91 -4.72 1.48
C ALA A 44 -7.06 -6.00 1.56
N ALA A 45 -6.45 -6.43 0.46
CA ALA A 45 -5.50 -7.53 0.45
C ALA A 45 -4.22 -7.21 1.25
N ALA A 46 -3.73 -5.97 1.18
CA ALA A 46 -2.62 -5.51 2.01
C ALA A 46 -3.00 -5.45 3.50
N ASN A 47 -4.22 -5.00 3.83
CA ASN A 47 -4.73 -4.93 5.20
C ASN A 47 -5.17 -6.29 5.77
N GLY A 48 -5.21 -7.35 4.96
CA GLY A 48 -5.51 -8.71 5.40
C GLY A 48 -4.44 -9.30 6.33
N HIS A 49 -3.28 -8.64 6.43
CA HIS A 49 -2.22 -8.95 7.37
C HIS A 49 -2.00 -7.75 8.30
N ALA A 50 -3.06 -7.31 8.99
CA ALA A 50 -2.98 -6.21 9.95
C ALA A 50 -1.91 -6.40 11.05
N ASP A 51 -1.43 -7.63 11.25
CA ASP A 51 -0.37 -7.97 12.20
C ASP A 51 1.01 -8.22 11.56
N GLU A 52 1.14 -8.19 10.23
CA GLU A 52 2.45 -8.43 9.60
C GLU A 52 3.21 -7.10 9.48
N SER A 53 4.24 -6.96 10.31
CA SER A 53 5.20 -5.88 10.19
C SER A 53 5.93 -5.94 8.84
N VAL A 54 6.43 -4.80 8.38
CA VAL A 54 7.24 -4.72 7.14
C VAL A 54 8.43 -5.70 7.18
N LEU A 55 8.99 -5.94 8.38
CA LEU A 55 10.07 -6.89 8.59
C LEU A 55 9.62 -8.34 8.36
N GLU A 56 8.45 -8.72 8.86
CA GLU A 56 7.88 -10.06 8.68
C GLU A 56 7.51 -10.30 7.21
N ALA A 57 6.91 -9.31 6.54
CA ALA A 57 6.61 -9.37 5.12
C ALA A 57 7.90 -9.53 4.28
N ALA A 58 8.94 -8.75 4.59
CA ALA A 58 10.23 -8.85 3.92
C ALA A 58 10.93 -10.20 4.18
N SER A 59 10.78 -10.76 5.39
CA SER A 59 11.31 -12.08 5.74
C SER A 59 10.60 -13.20 5.01
N ARG A 60 9.25 -13.16 4.97
CA ARG A 60 8.41 -14.13 4.27
C ARG A 60 8.66 -14.14 2.77
N LEU A 61 8.88 -12.97 2.18
CA LEU A 61 9.20 -12.83 0.75
C LEU A 61 10.67 -13.13 0.43
N GLY A 62 11.50 -13.48 1.42
CA GLY A 62 12.92 -13.75 1.23
C GLY A 62 13.73 -12.53 0.79
N LEU A 63 13.21 -11.32 1.05
CA LEU A 63 13.86 -10.05 0.73
C LEU A 63 14.90 -9.67 1.79
N VAL A 64 14.73 -10.13 3.03
CA VAL A 64 15.76 -10.00 4.07
C VAL A 64 16.94 -10.90 3.70
N GLY A 65 18.12 -10.29 3.48
CA GLY A 65 19.34 -11.02 3.10
C GLY A 65 19.43 -11.42 1.62
N CYS A 66 18.56 -10.89 0.75
CA CYS A 66 18.61 -11.18 -0.69
C CYS A 66 19.84 -10.57 -1.40
N VAL A 67 20.47 -9.57 -0.78
CA VAL A 67 21.73 -8.97 -1.26
C VAL A 67 22.90 -9.86 -0.80
N ARG A 68 23.31 -10.79 -1.66
CA ARG A 68 24.45 -11.69 -1.42
C ARG A 68 25.82 -11.06 -1.68
N SER A 69 25.86 -9.88 -2.29
CA SER A 69 27.09 -9.19 -2.71
C SER A 69 27.04 -7.69 -2.37
N GLY A 70 26.67 -7.37 -1.13
CA GLY A 70 26.81 -6.02 -0.58
C GLY A 70 28.22 -5.78 -0.04
N ILE A 71 28.52 -4.53 0.34
CA ILE A 71 29.74 -4.20 1.08
C ILE A 71 29.77 -5.11 2.32
N PRO A 72 30.86 -5.87 2.57
CA PRO A 72 30.96 -6.72 3.74
C PRO A 72 30.83 -5.84 4.98
N ASP A 73 29.79 -6.13 5.76
CA ASP A 73 29.56 -5.60 7.08
C ASP A 73 29.65 -4.07 7.24
N LEU A 74 28.51 -3.38 7.04
CA LEU A 74 28.37 -1.97 7.40
C LEU A 74 28.38 -1.74 8.93
N THR A 75 28.26 -2.79 9.76
CA THR A 75 28.25 -2.66 11.23
C THR A 75 29.65 -2.55 11.84
N THR A 76 30.70 -2.83 11.06
CA THR A 76 32.10 -2.64 11.48
C THR A 76 32.88 -1.62 10.65
N ASN A 77 32.29 -0.97 9.63
CA ASN A 77 33.00 0.00 8.80
C ASN A 77 33.02 1.41 9.44
N PRO A 78 34.15 1.89 10.01
CA PRO A 78 34.21 3.15 10.74
C PRO A 78 33.97 4.37 9.84
N ILE A 79 34.26 4.26 8.53
CA ILE A 79 34.04 5.34 7.54
C ILE A 79 32.54 5.64 7.31
N HIS A 80 31.65 4.69 7.60
CA HIS A 80 30.19 4.88 7.45
C HIS A 80 29.46 5.12 8.77
N MET A 81 30.20 5.16 9.89
CA MET A 81 29.69 5.43 11.24
C MET A 81 29.91 6.89 11.67
N GLU A 82 30.64 7.70 10.88
CA GLU A 82 30.76 9.14 11.12
C GLU A 82 29.38 9.82 10.95
N GLY A 83 28.73 10.12 12.09
CA GLY A 83 27.45 10.83 12.14
C GLY A 83 26.28 10.02 12.72
N PHE A 84 26.43 8.71 12.97
CA PHE A 84 25.42 7.94 13.70
C PHE A 84 25.62 8.10 15.22
N GLY A 85 24.71 8.82 15.87
CA GLY A 85 24.71 9.00 17.33
C GLY A 85 25.51 10.20 17.86
N SER A 86 25.96 11.10 16.99
CA SER A 86 26.41 12.43 17.41
C SER A 86 25.19 13.25 17.84
N ASP A 87 24.78 13.05 19.09
CA ASP A 87 23.86 13.92 19.79
C ASP A 87 24.59 15.26 19.94
N ASP A 88 24.19 16.25 19.15
CA ASP A 88 24.72 17.61 19.16
C ASP A 88 24.31 18.25 20.49
N ARG A 89 25.25 18.33 21.45
CA ARG A 89 25.11 19.01 22.73
C ARG A 89 26.20 20.03 22.93
#